data_AF-A0A3B6GNJ2-F1
#
_entry.id   AF-A0A3B6GNJ2-F1
#
_cell.length_a   1.000
_cell.length_b   1.000
_cell.length_c   1.000
_cell.angle_alpha   90.00
_cell.angle_beta   90.00
_cell.angle_gamma   90.00
#
_symmetry.space_group_name_H-M   'P 1'
#
loop_
_entity.id
_entity.type
_entity.pdbx_description
1 polymer ?
#
loop_
_entity_poly.entity_id
_entity_poly.type
_entity_poly.pdbx_seq_one_letter_code
_entity_poly.pdbx_strand_id
1 'polypeptide(L)'
;MPASSFPDELRDLGVAALIRDDAEATALASADFGNVSVAPPPAAVLYPSCPADIAALLRASCARPSPFPVSARGCGHSVRGQAGAPGGVVVDMPSLGQLGGGSTSGRLSVSVEGQYIDAGGEQLWVDVLHSALAHGLTPRSWTDYLHLTVGGTLSNAGISGQAFRHGPQISNVQELDVITGSGEMVTCSKEKDGDLFDAVLGGLGQFGVITRARIPLVPALTRARWVRLLYTGAAALTGDQERLIDVECGGTVSGLMDYVEGTVLADKGLIGSWRSLSPSSSSSSFFSEPDVAARVAKLAEEAGGVLYCLEGALYYGGAAGGESDVDKKLEVLLRELRYARGFASVQDVSYVGFLDRVRDGELKLRAVGLWDVPHPWLNLFLPRSRVLDFAAGVFHDILRRGATGAMGPVLLYPMNRNRWDSETSAVFPEEEEEVFYTVGILRSAVSDGDLGRLEEQNEEILRFCEEAGISCVQYLPYYADQTGWQKKHFGPAKWARFMERKRKYDPKAILSRGQRIFTAPLA
;
A
#
# COMPACT_ATOMS: atom_id res chain seq x y z
N MET A 1 21.23 -17.72 41.05
CA MET A 1 21.52 -17.47 39.64
C MET A 1 20.95 -16.09 39.33
N PRO A 2 21.75 -15.10 38.88
CA PRO A 2 21.15 -13.88 38.34
C PRO A 2 20.24 -14.29 37.16
N ALA A 3 19.07 -13.67 37.04
CA ALA A 3 18.19 -13.92 35.90
C ALA A 3 18.97 -13.59 34.61
N SER A 4 19.02 -14.52 33.66
CA SER A 4 19.56 -14.28 32.32
C SER A 4 18.84 -13.09 31.71
N SER A 5 19.59 -12.16 31.10
CA SER A 5 18.95 -11.11 30.32
C SER A 5 18.33 -11.76 29.06
N PHE A 6 17.20 -11.25 28.58
CA PHE A 6 16.55 -11.80 27.36
C PHE A 6 17.52 -11.94 26.17
N PRO A 7 18.46 -11.01 25.91
CA PRO A 7 19.50 -11.18 24.90
C PRO A 7 20.45 -12.36 25.14
N ASP A 8 20.81 -12.67 26.39
CA ASP A 8 21.66 -13.83 26.71
C ASP A 8 20.95 -15.14 26.33
N GLU A 9 19.64 -15.20 26.49
CA GLU A 9 18.82 -16.37 26.14
C GLU A 9 18.71 -16.58 24.62
N LEU A 10 18.93 -15.52 23.81
CA LEU A 10 18.98 -15.63 22.35
C LEU A 10 20.31 -16.22 21.85
N ARG A 11 21.37 -16.19 22.67
CA ARG A 11 22.70 -16.72 22.32
C ARG A 11 22.76 -18.24 22.27
N ASP A 12 21.81 -18.91 22.92
CA ASP A 12 21.68 -20.37 22.91
C ASP A 12 20.94 -20.89 21.66
N LEU A 13 20.44 -19.99 20.79
CA LEU A 13 19.76 -20.36 19.56
C LEU A 13 20.76 -20.76 18.47
N GLY A 14 20.41 -21.75 17.65
CA GLY A 14 21.21 -22.14 16.47
C GLY A 14 21.39 -21.02 15.42
N VAL A 15 20.72 -19.88 15.59
CA VAL A 15 20.81 -18.67 14.76
C VAL A 15 21.49 -17.50 15.48
N ALA A 16 22.11 -17.72 16.66
CA ALA A 16 22.68 -16.65 17.48
C ALA A 16 23.71 -15.79 16.73
N ALA A 17 24.50 -16.38 15.83
CA ALA A 17 25.48 -15.65 15.02
C ALA A 17 24.85 -14.65 14.04
N LEU A 18 23.55 -14.77 13.76
CA LEU A 18 22.75 -13.91 12.89
C LEU A 18 21.94 -12.87 13.66
N ILE A 19 22.01 -12.89 15.00
CA ILE A 19 21.25 -11.97 15.86
C ILE A 19 22.17 -10.84 16.33
N ARG A 20 21.70 -9.61 16.19
CA ARG A 20 22.33 -8.41 16.73
C ARG A 20 21.43 -7.78 17.80
N ASP A 21 22.01 -7.48 18.95
CA ASP A 21 21.38 -6.80 20.10
C ASP A 21 21.99 -5.41 20.38
N ASP A 22 22.87 -4.93 19.49
CA ASP A 22 23.49 -3.61 19.61
C ASP A 22 22.50 -2.46 19.35
N ALA A 23 22.83 -1.29 19.89
CA ALA A 23 21.98 -0.10 19.85
C ALA A 23 21.71 0.39 18.43
N GLU A 24 22.64 0.19 17.49
CA GLU A 24 22.46 0.61 16.09
C GLU A 24 21.40 -0.26 15.42
N ALA A 25 21.53 -1.59 15.49
CA ALA A 25 20.58 -2.53 14.89
C ALA A 25 19.16 -2.34 15.45
N THR A 26 19.05 -2.27 16.77
CA THR A 26 17.76 -2.10 17.45
C THR A 26 17.12 -0.73 17.18
N ALA A 27 17.90 0.35 17.09
CA ALA A 27 17.41 1.68 16.71
C ALA A 27 16.86 1.70 15.27
N LEU A 28 17.61 1.15 14.30
CA LEU A 28 17.17 1.07 12.90
C LEU A 28 15.89 0.25 12.74
N ALA A 29 15.75 -0.83 13.49
CA ALA A 29 14.55 -1.67 13.48
C ALA A 29 13.35 -1.05 14.21
N SER A 30 13.57 -0.02 15.05
CA SER A 30 12.53 0.67 15.81
C SER A 30 11.83 1.79 15.03
N ALA A 31 12.51 2.37 14.04
CA ALA A 31 11.96 3.43 13.19
C ALA A 31 11.12 2.86 12.03
N ASP A 32 10.10 3.58 11.61
CA ASP A 32 9.35 3.29 10.38
C ASP A 32 9.10 4.58 9.58
N PHE A 33 8.53 4.46 8.38
CA PHE A 33 8.25 5.61 7.52
C PHE A 33 7.27 6.60 8.17
N GLY A 34 6.35 6.11 8.99
CA GLY A 34 5.45 6.95 9.77
C GLY A 34 6.18 7.94 10.65
N ASN A 35 7.24 7.51 11.34
CA ASN A 35 7.96 8.32 12.32
C ASN A 35 7.00 8.99 13.36
N VAL A 36 5.93 8.26 13.71
CA VAL A 36 4.92 8.62 14.73
C VAL A 36 4.92 7.64 15.89
N SER A 37 5.39 6.40 15.67
CA SER A 37 5.39 5.36 16.69
C SER A 37 6.30 5.72 17.87
N VAL A 38 5.77 5.58 19.09
CA VAL A 38 6.51 5.73 20.34
C VAL A 38 6.76 4.40 21.04
N ALA A 39 6.62 3.29 20.31
CA ALA A 39 6.80 1.96 20.87
C ALA A 39 8.27 1.73 21.31
N PRO A 40 8.51 0.96 22.39
CA PRO A 40 9.87 0.57 22.77
C PRO A 40 10.60 -0.16 21.64
N PRO A 41 11.94 -0.04 21.56
CA PRO A 41 12.72 -0.74 20.56
C PRO A 41 12.60 -2.27 20.73
N PRO A 42 12.89 -3.04 19.67
CA PRO A 42 13.05 -4.48 19.82
C PRO A 42 14.27 -4.78 20.71
N ALA A 43 14.27 -5.95 21.33
CA ALA A 43 15.40 -6.39 22.12
C ALA A 43 16.55 -6.92 21.25
N ALA A 44 16.24 -7.43 20.04
CA ALA A 44 17.24 -7.86 19.07
C ALA A 44 16.71 -7.84 17.63
N VAL A 45 17.61 -7.99 16.67
CA VAL A 45 17.31 -8.09 15.24
C VAL A 45 17.97 -9.35 14.67
N LEU A 46 17.20 -10.19 13.99
CA LEU A 46 17.70 -11.33 13.21
C LEU A 46 17.98 -10.87 11.78
N TYR A 47 19.17 -11.16 11.27
CA TYR A 47 19.60 -10.98 9.88
C TYR A 47 19.65 -12.36 9.21
N PRO A 48 18.50 -12.91 8.78
CA PRO A 48 18.41 -14.28 8.29
C PRO A 48 19.19 -14.47 7.00
N SER A 49 19.82 -15.64 6.89
CA SER A 49 20.53 -16.09 5.70
C SER A 49 19.63 -16.98 4.81
N CYS A 50 18.64 -17.64 5.40
CA CYS A 50 17.66 -18.42 4.66
C CYS A 50 16.33 -18.50 5.43
N PRO A 51 15.24 -18.93 4.78
CA PRO A 51 13.97 -19.15 5.46
C PRO A 51 14.06 -20.06 6.70
N ALA A 52 15.00 -21.02 6.72
CA ALA A 52 15.18 -21.92 7.85
C ALA A 52 15.62 -21.20 9.14
N ASP A 53 16.33 -20.07 9.04
CA ASP A 53 16.74 -19.27 10.19
C ASP A 53 15.54 -18.61 10.88
N ILE A 54 14.60 -18.09 10.07
CA ILE A 54 13.34 -17.52 10.55
C ILE A 54 12.51 -18.61 11.23
N ALA A 55 12.43 -19.79 10.61
CA ALA A 55 11.71 -20.93 11.19
C ALA A 55 12.33 -21.41 12.51
N ALA A 56 13.66 -21.38 12.63
CA ALA A 56 14.36 -21.70 13.86
C ALA A 56 14.05 -20.70 15.00
N LEU A 57 14.03 -19.40 14.69
CA LEU A 57 13.64 -18.35 15.65
C LEU A 57 12.19 -18.53 16.13
N LEU A 58 11.26 -18.78 15.20
CA LEU A 58 9.85 -18.95 15.53
C LEU A 58 9.60 -20.22 16.36
N ARG A 59 10.24 -21.35 16.01
CA ARG A 59 10.21 -22.56 16.84
C ARG A 59 10.76 -22.31 18.24
N ALA A 60 11.86 -21.57 18.35
CA ALA A 60 12.45 -21.24 19.63
C ALA A 60 11.52 -20.38 20.50
N SER A 61 10.87 -19.35 19.94
CA SER A 61 9.86 -18.59 20.68
C SER A 61 8.67 -19.46 21.07
N CYS A 62 8.16 -20.27 20.12
CA CYS A 62 7.01 -21.14 20.32
C CYS A 62 7.26 -22.24 21.35
N ALA A 63 8.49 -22.73 21.53
CA ALA A 63 8.80 -23.75 22.54
C ALA A 63 8.79 -23.20 23.99
N ARG A 64 8.85 -21.88 24.17
CA ARG A 64 8.98 -21.26 25.51
C ARG A 64 7.64 -21.22 26.26
N PRO A 65 7.66 -21.31 27.61
CA PRO A 65 6.49 -21.03 28.44
C PRO A 65 6.00 -19.58 28.27
N SER A 66 6.94 -18.64 28.18
CA SER A 66 6.70 -17.23 27.86
C SER A 66 7.32 -16.92 26.49
N PRO A 67 6.51 -16.92 25.41
CA PRO A 67 6.99 -16.64 24.06
C PRO A 67 7.29 -15.15 23.87
N PHE A 68 8.38 -14.86 23.17
CA PHE A 68 8.74 -13.49 22.79
C PHE A 68 8.15 -13.12 21.43
N PRO A 69 7.80 -11.84 21.19
CA PRO A 69 7.24 -11.43 19.91
C PRO A 69 8.28 -11.46 18.81
N VAL A 70 7.84 -11.79 17.59
CA VAL A 70 8.65 -11.76 16.38
C VAL A 70 7.89 -11.00 15.29
N SER A 71 8.53 -10.02 14.66
CA SER A 71 7.93 -9.26 13.56
C SER A 71 8.85 -9.28 12.34
N ALA A 72 8.31 -9.65 11.18
CA ALA A 72 9.03 -9.53 9.91
C ALA A 72 9.00 -8.07 9.44
N ARG A 73 10.16 -7.47 9.29
CA ARG A 73 10.33 -6.12 8.75
C ARG A 73 10.76 -6.23 7.30
N GLY A 74 9.93 -5.73 6.40
CA GLY A 74 10.28 -5.50 5.00
C GLY A 74 11.16 -4.27 4.85
N CYS A 75 10.67 -3.23 4.17
CA CYS A 75 11.37 -1.95 4.01
C CYS A 75 11.01 -0.89 5.08
N GLY A 76 10.27 -1.26 6.13
CA GLY A 76 9.90 -0.33 7.20
C GLY A 76 8.89 0.76 6.80
N HIS A 77 8.15 0.59 5.70
CA HIS A 77 7.19 1.59 5.20
C HIS A 77 5.84 1.61 5.95
N SER A 78 5.78 0.98 7.12
CA SER A 78 4.67 1.10 8.06
C SER A 78 4.56 2.54 8.59
N VAL A 79 3.38 2.91 9.06
CA VAL A 79 3.11 4.28 9.54
C VAL A 79 2.92 4.39 11.06
N ARG A 80 2.66 3.28 11.74
CA ARG A 80 2.30 3.23 13.17
C ARG A 80 2.90 2.03 13.91
N GLY A 81 4.11 1.64 13.54
CA GLY A 81 4.90 0.61 14.24
C GLY A 81 4.49 -0.82 13.94
N GLN A 82 3.70 -1.07 12.90
CA GLN A 82 3.16 -2.41 12.59
C GLN A 82 4.26 -3.48 12.44
N ALA A 83 5.42 -3.12 11.88
CA ALA A 83 6.57 -4.00 11.69
C ALA A 83 7.50 -4.11 12.91
N GLY A 84 7.21 -3.41 14.01
CA GLY A 84 7.99 -3.47 15.25
C GLY A 84 7.70 -4.71 16.09
N ALA A 85 8.64 -5.09 16.94
CA ALA A 85 8.48 -6.15 17.94
C ALA A 85 8.94 -5.65 19.32
N PRO A 86 8.13 -4.84 20.04
CA PRO A 86 8.54 -4.28 21.33
C PRO A 86 8.95 -5.38 22.31
N GLY A 87 10.19 -5.32 22.80
CA GLY A 87 10.76 -6.33 23.70
C GLY A 87 10.96 -7.73 23.09
N GLY A 88 10.90 -7.86 21.77
CA GLY A 88 11.10 -9.11 21.05
C GLY A 88 12.18 -9.01 19.97
N VAL A 89 11.99 -9.78 18.90
CA VAL A 89 12.96 -9.87 17.80
C VAL A 89 12.33 -9.38 16.49
N VAL A 90 12.98 -8.41 15.84
CA VAL A 90 12.63 -8.04 14.45
C VAL A 90 13.43 -8.91 13.50
N VAL A 91 12.79 -9.46 12.47
CA VAL A 91 13.46 -10.15 11.37
C VAL A 91 13.69 -9.15 10.25
N ASP A 92 14.95 -8.86 9.93
CA ASP A 92 15.34 -8.05 8.77
C ASP A 92 15.18 -8.90 7.50
N MET A 93 14.01 -8.84 6.88
CA MET A 93 13.75 -9.63 5.66
C MET A 93 14.73 -9.34 4.52
N PRO A 94 15.17 -8.08 4.27
CA PRO A 94 16.13 -7.78 3.19
C PRO A 94 17.42 -8.59 3.23
N SER A 95 17.87 -9.04 4.41
CA SER A 95 19.03 -9.91 4.57
C SER A 95 18.97 -11.20 3.74
N LEU A 96 17.77 -11.75 3.50
CA LEU A 96 17.58 -12.95 2.65
C LEU A 96 18.03 -12.71 1.19
N GLY A 97 18.00 -11.46 0.72
CA GLY A 97 18.39 -11.07 -0.64
C GLY A 97 19.88 -10.70 -0.79
N GLN A 98 20.63 -10.59 0.32
CA GLN A 98 22.02 -10.10 0.31
C GLN A 98 23.07 -11.21 0.19
N LEU A 99 22.66 -12.48 0.12
CA LEU A 99 23.57 -13.61 0.03
C LEU A 99 23.95 -13.93 -1.40
N GLY A 100 25.25 -13.85 -1.68
CA GLY A 100 25.85 -14.26 -2.94
C GLY A 100 26.25 -13.07 -3.80
N GLY A 101 27.33 -12.38 -3.40
CA GLY A 101 28.17 -11.58 -4.29
C GLY A 101 27.42 -10.83 -5.40
N GLY A 102 26.51 -9.93 -5.03
CA GLY A 102 25.93 -8.94 -5.95
C GLY A 102 24.88 -9.42 -6.94
N SER A 103 24.37 -10.66 -6.86
CA SER A 103 23.27 -11.10 -7.72
C SER A 103 21.99 -11.41 -6.92
N THR A 104 20.98 -10.55 -7.08
CA THR A 104 19.60 -10.77 -6.64
C THR A 104 18.92 -11.96 -7.33
N SER A 105 19.58 -12.60 -8.29
CA SER A 105 19.03 -13.60 -9.22
C SER A 105 18.52 -14.89 -8.57
N GLY A 106 18.90 -15.21 -7.32
CA GLY A 106 18.44 -16.42 -6.63
C GLY A 106 17.05 -16.32 -6.00
N ARG A 107 16.52 -15.10 -5.83
CA ARG A 107 15.27 -14.82 -5.11
C ARG A 107 14.13 -14.34 -6.02
N LEU A 108 14.41 -14.18 -7.31
CA LEU A 108 13.45 -13.85 -8.36
C LEU A 108 13.63 -14.87 -9.48
N SER A 109 12.60 -15.66 -9.77
CA SER A 109 12.64 -16.67 -10.84
C SER A 109 11.43 -16.54 -11.74
N VAL A 110 11.65 -16.17 -13.00
CA VAL A 110 10.59 -15.95 -14.00
C VAL A 110 10.34 -17.23 -14.79
N SER A 111 9.10 -17.69 -14.81
CA SER A 111 8.62 -18.73 -15.72
C SER A 111 7.92 -18.09 -16.91
N VAL A 112 8.57 -18.11 -18.08
CA VAL A 112 8.01 -17.54 -19.31
C VAL A 112 6.81 -18.37 -19.80
N GLU A 113 6.95 -19.70 -19.80
CA GLU A 113 5.88 -20.61 -20.20
C GLU A 113 4.71 -20.59 -19.21
N GLY A 114 5.00 -20.56 -17.91
CA GLY A 114 3.97 -20.49 -16.87
C GLY A 114 3.38 -19.09 -16.67
N GLN A 115 3.98 -18.06 -17.27
CA GLN A 115 3.62 -16.65 -17.10
C GLN A 115 3.48 -16.25 -15.63
N TYR A 116 4.48 -16.57 -14.82
CA TYR A 116 4.55 -16.14 -13.43
C TYR A 116 5.99 -15.83 -13.02
N ILE A 117 6.14 -15.09 -11.93
CA ILE A 117 7.41 -14.94 -11.21
C ILE A 117 7.26 -15.50 -9.81
N ASP A 118 8.19 -16.35 -9.41
CA ASP A 118 8.41 -16.73 -8.03
C ASP A 118 9.34 -15.69 -7.39
N ALA A 119 8.80 -14.88 -6.48
CA ALA A 119 9.52 -13.78 -5.83
C ALA A 119 9.65 -14.02 -4.33
N GLY A 120 10.85 -13.82 -3.79
CA GLY A 120 11.11 -13.81 -2.36
C GLY A 120 10.25 -12.76 -1.64
N GLY A 121 9.75 -13.07 -0.45
CA GLY A 121 8.92 -12.14 0.32
C GLY A 121 9.63 -10.82 0.68
N GLU A 122 10.96 -10.83 0.71
CA GLU A 122 11.81 -9.68 0.95
C GLU A 122 12.07 -8.78 -0.26
N GLN A 123 11.79 -9.28 -1.48
CA GLN A 123 12.12 -8.57 -2.72
C GLN A 123 11.24 -7.33 -2.89
N LEU A 124 11.81 -6.26 -3.46
CA LEU A 124 11.06 -5.05 -3.78
C LEU A 124 10.27 -5.23 -5.09
N TRP A 125 9.12 -4.58 -5.19
CA TRP A 125 8.31 -4.61 -6.41
C TRP A 125 9.03 -4.00 -7.62
N VAL A 126 9.95 -3.05 -7.42
CA VAL A 126 10.80 -2.51 -8.49
C VAL A 126 11.75 -3.57 -9.07
N ASP A 127 12.29 -4.46 -8.23
CA ASP A 127 13.16 -5.56 -8.67
C ASP A 127 12.34 -6.64 -9.38
N VAL A 128 11.14 -6.94 -8.88
CA VAL A 128 10.16 -7.82 -9.54
C VAL A 128 9.80 -7.29 -10.92
N LEU A 129 9.54 -5.99 -11.06
CA LEU A 129 9.26 -5.33 -12.34
C LEU A 129 10.43 -5.54 -13.31
N HIS A 130 11.64 -5.18 -12.92
CA HIS A 130 12.82 -5.30 -13.80
C HIS A 130 13.14 -6.75 -14.18
N SER A 131 13.01 -7.68 -13.24
CA SER A 131 13.21 -9.11 -13.50
C SER A 131 12.19 -9.65 -14.50
N ALA A 132 10.91 -9.31 -14.36
CA ALA A 132 9.88 -9.75 -15.31
C ALA A 132 10.07 -9.12 -16.71
N LEU A 133 10.41 -7.83 -16.76
CA LEU A 133 10.62 -7.10 -18.02
C LEU A 133 11.79 -7.63 -18.84
N ALA A 134 12.83 -8.18 -18.20
CA ALA A 134 13.92 -8.86 -18.90
C ALA A 134 13.44 -10.04 -19.77
N HIS A 135 12.24 -10.57 -19.48
CA HIS A 135 11.58 -11.63 -20.25
C HIS A 135 10.36 -11.13 -21.04
N GLY A 136 10.16 -9.81 -21.17
CA GLY A 136 9.01 -9.22 -21.86
C GLY A 136 7.67 -9.42 -21.14
N LEU A 137 7.72 -9.61 -19.82
CA LEU A 137 6.56 -9.85 -18.96
C LEU A 137 6.47 -8.80 -17.85
N THR A 138 5.30 -8.68 -17.22
CA THR A 138 5.07 -7.72 -16.13
C THR A 138 3.94 -8.19 -15.20
N PRO A 139 4.00 -7.94 -13.89
CA PRO A 139 2.81 -8.00 -13.04
C PRO A 139 1.71 -7.05 -13.55
N ARG A 140 0.46 -7.38 -13.22
CA ARG A 140 -0.73 -6.63 -13.69
C ARG A 140 -1.41 -5.77 -12.61
N SER A 141 -0.99 -5.90 -11.35
CA SER A 141 -1.52 -5.10 -10.23
C SER A 141 -0.37 -4.60 -9.37
N TRP A 142 -0.42 -3.32 -9.01
CA TRP A 142 0.71 -2.57 -8.47
C TRP A 142 0.33 -1.78 -7.21
N THR A 143 1.36 -1.22 -6.59
CA THR A 143 1.26 -0.10 -5.65
C THR A 143 1.83 1.15 -6.31
N ASP A 144 1.38 2.34 -5.89
CA ASP A 144 1.93 3.60 -6.42
C ASP A 144 3.44 3.74 -6.22
N TYR A 145 3.95 3.18 -5.13
CA TYR A 145 5.35 3.20 -4.76
C TYR A 145 5.92 1.79 -4.83
N LEU A 146 6.96 1.58 -5.63
CA LEU A 146 7.50 0.25 -5.95
C LEU A 146 8.61 -0.22 -5.01
N HIS A 147 9.16 0.65 -4.18
CA HIS A 147 10.17 0.29 -3.17
C HIS A 147 9.52 -0.26 -1.89
N LEU A 148 8.52 -1.12 -2.09
CA LEU A 148 7.83 -1.90 -1.07
C LEU A 148 8.14 -3.37 -1.27
N THR A 149 8.24 -4.13 -0.19
CA THR A 149 8.49 -5.57 -0.27
C THR A 149 7.25 -6.36 -0.66
N VAL A 150 7.40 -7.44 -1.42
CA VAL A 150 6.33 -8.37 -1.80
C VAL A 150 5.53 -8.85 -0.58
N GLY A 151 6.20 -9.40 0.44
CA GLY A 151 5.52 -9.93 1.64
C GLY A 151 4.79 -8.84 2.43
N GLY A 152 5.33 -7.62 2.45
CA GLY A 152 4.73 -6.47 3.14
C GLY A 152 3.43 -6.01 2.51
N THR A 153 3.36 -5.86 1.17
CA THR A 153 2.13 -5.44 0.51
C THR A 153 1.08 -6.54 0.47
N LEU A 154 1.49 -7.80 0.27
CA LEU A 154 0.59 -8.97 0.32
C LEU A 154 0.00 -9.22 1.71
N SER A 155 0.70 -8.80 2.77
CA SER A 155 0.15 -8.82 4.14
C SER A 155 -0.92 -7.74 4.37
N ASN A 156 -1.11 -6.78 3.46
CA ASN A 156 -2.11 -5.71 3.56
C ASN A 156 -3.18 -5.85 2.46
N ALA A 157 -2.82 -5.51 1.22
CA ALA A 157 -3.61 -5.74 0.01
C ALA A 157 -2.76 -5.45 -1.23
N GLY A 158 -2.11 -4.28 -1.26
CA GLY A 158 -1.40 -3.75 -2.43
C GLY A 158 -2.38 -3.18 -3.47
N ILE A 159 -2.66 -1.88 -3.38
CA ILE A 159 -3.63 -1.18 -4.24
C ILE A 159 -2.96 -0.07 -5.04
N SER A 160 -3.48 0.17 -6.24
CA SER A 160 -3.20 1.30 -7.13
C SER A 160 -4.29 1.31 -8.22
N GLY A 161 -4.22 2.26 -9.16
CA GLY A 161 -5.22 2.46 -10.21
C GLY A 161 -5.47 1.30 -11.17
N GLN A 162 -4.77 0.16 -11.10
CA GLN A 162 -5.11 -1.06 -11.86
C GLN A 162 -6.06 -2.00 -11.10
N ALA A 163 -6.27 -1.78 -9.80
CA ALA A 163 -7.02 -2.69 -8.93
C ALA A 163 -8.50 -2.81 -9.33
N PHE A 164 -9.08 -1.79 -9.97
CA PHE A 164 -10.45 -1.88 -10.49
C PHE A 164 -10.62 -3.00 -11.53
N ARG A 165 -9.57 -3.31 -12.29
CA ARG A 165 -9.61 -4.32 -13.36
C ARG A 165 -9.03 -5.65 -12.92
N HIS A 166 -7.91 -5.62 -12.20
CA HIS A 166 -7.14 -6.81 -11.86
C HIS A 166 -7.24 -7.21 -10.39
N GLY A 167 -7.93 -6.42 -9.56
CA GLY A 167 -7.91 -6.58 -8.11
C GLY A 167 -6.60 -6.08 -7.50
N PRO A 168 -6.54 -6.00 -6.16
CA PRO A 168 -5.30 -5.71 -5.43
C PRO A 168 -4.24 -6.80 -5.70
N GLN A 169 -3.00 -6.57 -5.26
CA GLN A 169 -1.92 -7.55 -5.39
C GLN A 169 -2.28 -8.89 -4.73
N ILE A 170 -3.01 -8.89 -3.62
CA ILE A 170 -3.50 -10.13 -2.98
C ILE A 170 -4.45 -10.96 -3.84
N SER A 171 -5.15 -10.36 -4.81
CA SER A 171 -5.95 -11.09 -5.81
C SER A 171 -5.11 -11.64 -6.98
N ASN A 172 -3.79 -11.39 -6.95
CA ASN A 172 -2.83 -11.72 -7.98
C ASN A 172 -1.67 -12.54 -7.40
N VAL A 173 -2.01 -13.57 -6.64
CA VAL A 173 -1.07 -14.56 -6.12
C VAL A 173 -1.63 -15.94 -6.41
N GLN A 174 -0.78 -16.86 -6.88
CA GLN A 174 -1.16 -18.23 -7.17
C GLN A 174 -0.76 -19.19 -6.05
N GLU A 175 0.35 -18.92 -5.37
CA GLU A 175 0.94 -19.80 -4.36
C GLU A 175 1.86 -18.98 -3.42
N LEU A 176 1.99 -19.40 -2.17
CA LEU A 176 2.88 -18.80 -1.17
C LEU A 176 3.71 -19.88 -0.46
N ASP A 177 4.94 -19.55 -0.10
CA ASP A 177 5.68 -20.28 0.95
C ASP A 177 5.67 -19.45 2.23
N VAL A 178 5.12 -20.01 3.30
CA VAL A 178 4.84 -19.32 4.55
C VAL A 178 5.49 -20.07 5.71
N ILE A 179 6.11 -19.34 6.64
CA ILE A 179 6.54 -19.87 7.93
C ILE A 179 5.54 -19.43 9.00
N THR A 180 4.78 -20.37 9.56
CA THR A 180 3.73 -20.09 10.56
C THR A 180 4.31 -19.69 11.92
N GLY A 181 3.48 -19.26 12.87
CA GLY A 181 3.92 -18.88 14.22
C GLY A 181 4.52 -20.04 15.02
N SER A 182 4.22 -21.30 14.65
CA SER A 182 4.87 -22.48 15.20
C SER A 182 6.25 -22.77 14.58
N GLY A 183 6.61 -22.04 13.52
CA GLY A 183 7.84 -22.23 12.75
C GLY A 183 7.79 -23.41 11.77
N GLU A 184 6.59 -23.83 11.38
CA GLU A 184 6.36 -24.78 10.28
C GLU A 184 6.44 -24.06 8.94
N MET A 185 7.13 -24.65 7.96
CA MET A 185 7.23 -24.12 6.60
C MET A 185 6.20 -24.81 5.70
N VAL A 186 5.25 -24.05 5.18
CA VAL A 186 4.11 -24.55 4.42
C VAL A 186 4.05 -23.85 3.06
N THR A 187 3.93 -24.63 1.99
CA THR A 187 3.56 -24.11 0.65
C THR A 187 2.06 -24.23 0.50
N CYS A 188 1.37 -23.10 0.31
CA CYS A 188 -0.08 -23.02 0.19
C CYS A 188 -0.54 -22.30 -1.09
N SER A 189 -1.70 -22.70 -1.61
CA SER A 189 -2.45 -22.12 -2.73
C SER A 189 -3.95 -22.24 -2.42
N LYS A 190 -4.83 -21.83 -3.32
CA LYS A 190 -6.27 -22.08 -3.16
C LYS A 190 -6.60 -23.58 -3.07
N GLU A 191 -5.85 -24.42 -3.77
CA GLU A 191 -6.05 -25.88 -3.86
C GLU A 191 -5.32 -26.65 -2.75
N LYS A 192 -4.28 -26.07 -2.14
CA LYS A 192 -3.45 -26.71 -1.11
C LYS A 192 -3.32 -25.79 0.11
N ASP A 193 -3.80 -26.22 1.27
CA ASP A 193 -3.79 -25.40 2.49
C ASP A 193 -4.45 -24.02 2.28
N GLY A 194 -5.56 -24.00 1.52
CA GLY A 194 -6.28 -22.79 1.12
C GLY A 194 -6.68 -21.87 2.26
N ASP A 195 -6.97 -22.42 3.43
CA ASP A 195 -7.25 -21.60 4.62
C ASP A 195 -6.02 -20.79 5.08
N LEU A 196 -4.80 -21.34 5.03
CA LEU A 196 -3.58 -20.58 5.35
C LEU A 196 -3.28 -19.54 4.28
N PHE A 197 -3.44 -19.90 3.01
CA PHE A 197 -3.29 -18.99 1.88
C PHE A 197 -4.17 -17.75 2.05
N ASP A 198 -5.46 -17.96 2.32
CA ASP A 198 -6.43 -16.90 2.55
C ASP A 198 -6.21 -16.15 3.88
N ALA A 199 -5.71 -16.83 4.91
CA ALA A 199 -5.35 -16.18 6.17
C ALA A 199 -4.24 -15.14 5.96
N VAL A 200 -3.17 -15.51 5.25
CA VAL A 200 -1.95 -14.71 5.11
C VAL A 200 -2.15 -13.51 4.19
N LEU A 201 -2.92 -13.64 3.12
CA LEU A 201 -3.25 -12.54 2.22
C LEU A 201 -4.14 -11.51 2.91
N GLY A 202 -3.64 -10.28 3.06
CA GLY A 202 -4.25 -9.25 3.90
C GLY A 202 -4.25 -9.59 5.39
N GLY A 203 -3.43 -10.55 5.81
CA GLY A 203 -3.38 -11.11 7.16
C GLY A 203 -2.59 -10.29 8.18
N LEU A 204 -2.07 -9.13 7.80
CA LEU A 204 -1.33 -8.21 8.67
C LEU A 204 -0.13 -8.88 9.38
N GLY A 205 0.47 -9.89 8.73
CA GLY A 205 1.56 -10.68 9.27
C GLY A 205 1.20 -11.53 10.49
N GLN A 206 -0.09 -11.84 10.72
CA GLN A 206 -0.56 -12.50 11.95
C GLN A 206 -0.46 -14.03 11.92
N PHE A 207 -0.37 -14.64 10.73
CA PHE A 207 -0.49 -16.09 10.57
C PHE A 207 0.80 -16.75 10.07
N GLY A 208 1.73 -15.95 9.54
CA GLY A 208 3.04 -16.43 9.13
C GLY A 208 3.86 -15.36 8.42
N VAL A 209 5.13 -15.68 8.19
CA VAL A 209 6.06 -14.88 7.40
C VAL A 209 6.07 -15.41 5.97
N ILE A 210 5.73 -14.55 5.00
CA ILE A 210 5.82 -14.90 3.57
C ILE A 210 7.29 -14.90 3.15
N THR A 211 7.76 -16.03 2.63
CA THR A 211 9.15 -16.20 2.16
C THR A 211 9.26 -16.38 0.65
N ARG A 212 8.17 -16.75 -0.02
CA ARG A 212 8.03 -16.70 -1.48
C ARG A 212 6.57 -16.45 -1.84
N ALA A 213 6.32 -15.74 -2.93
CA ALA A 213 5.03 -15.63 -3.58
C ALA A 213 5.15 -15.90 -5.09
N ARG A 214 4.22 -16.69 -5.63
CA ARG A 214 4.04 -16.86 -7.08
C ARG A 214 3.06 -15.83 -7.61
N ILE A 215 3.54 -14.91 -8.44
CA ILE A 215 2.78 -13.76 -8.94
C ILE A 215 2.56 -13.96 -10.45
N PRO A 216 1.32 -13.93 -10.96
CA PRO A 216 1.04 -14.05 -12.37
C PRO A 216 1.56 -12.82 -13.13
N LEU A 217 2.06 -13.08 -14.32
CA LEU A 217 2.59 -12.08 -15.24
C LEU A 217 1.73 -12.02 -16.50
N VAL A 218 1.80 -10.88 -17.18
CA VAL A 218 1.20 -10.65 -18.50
C VAL A 218 2.27 -10.10 -19.44
N PRO A 219 2.08 -10.15 -20.77
CA PRO A 219 2.97 -9.49 -21.72
C PRO A 219 3.18 -8.01 -21.36
N ALA A 220 4.43 -7.58 -21.34
CA ALA A 220 4.77 -6.21 -21.00
C ALA A 220 4.46 -5.25 -22.15
N LEU A 221 3.91 -4.10 -21.78
CA LEU A 221 3.76 -2.95 -22.66
C LEU A 221 4.94 -2.00 -22.44
N THR A 222 5.26 -1.18 -23.44
CA THR A 222 6.50 -0.39 -23.43
C THR A 222 6.27 1.09 -23.10
N ARG A 223 5.06 1.60 -23.32
CA ARG A 223 4.71 3.01 -23.17
C ARG A 223 3.41 3.17 -22.40
N ALA A 224 3.22 4.36 -21.84
CA ALA A 224 2.00 4.79 -21.18
C ALA A 224 1.64 6.21 -21.63
N ARG A 225 0.44 6.37 -22.21
CA ARG A 225 -0.17 7.67 -22.41
C ARG A 225 -0.81 8.10 -21.10
N TRP A 226 -0.13 8.97 -20.37
CA TRP A 226 -0.51 9.43 -19.04
C TRP A 226 -1.35 10.71 -19.14
N VAL A 227 -2.57 10.67 -18.62
CA VAL A 227 -3.59 11.70 -18.75
C VAL A 227 -3.96 12.25 -17.39
N ARG A 228 -4.10 13.57 -17.29
CA ARG A 228 -4.63 14.27 -16.13
C ARG A 228 -5.69 15.27 -16.53
N LEU A 229 -6.84 15.21 -15.88
CA LEU A 229 -8.01 16.01 -16.19
C LEU A 229 -8.53 16.71 -14.95
N LEU A 230 -8.63 18.04 -14.96
CA LEU A 230 -9.13 18.79 -13.80
C LEU A 230 -10.66 18.89 -13.80
N TYR A 231 -11.25 18.71 -12.63
CA TYR A 231 -12.67 18.78 -12.35
C TYR A 231 -12.92 19.81 -11.24
N THR A 232 -14.06 20.47 -11.30
CA THR A 232 -14.48 21.50 -10.32
C THR A 232 -15.40 20.96 -9.23
N GLY A 233 -15.74 19.67 -9.26
CA GLY A 233 -16.61 19.08 -8.25
C GLY A 233 -16.51 17.55 -8.19
N ALA A 234 -16.69 17.02 -6.98
CA ALA A 234 -16.58 15.59 -6.70
C ALA A 234 -17.52 14.76 -7.57
N ALA A 235 -18.79 15.16 -7.71
CA ALA A 235 -19.79 14.41 -8.48
C ALA A 235 -19.44 14.22 -9.97
N ALA A 236 -18.74 15.19 -10.56
CA ALA A 236 -18.28 15.08 -11.95
C ALA A 236 -17.09 14.12 -12.05
N LEU A 237 -16.13 14.22 -11.13
CA LEU A 237 -14.98 13.31 -11.03
C LEU A 237 -15.46 11.87 -10.78
N THR A 238 -16.17 11.62 -9.68
CA THR A 238 -16.56 10.27 -9.23
C THR A 238 -17.42 9.56 -10.26
N GLY A 239 -18.41 10.26 -10.84
CA GLY A 239 -19.23 9.67 -11.90
C GLY A 239 -18.47 9.36 -13.18
N ASP A 240 -17.39 10.09 -13.50
CA ASP A 240 -16.52 9.75 -14.63
C ASP A 240 -15.53 8.62 -14.31
N GLN A 241 -14.99 8.58 -13.09
CA GLN A 241 -14.17 7.47 -12.62
C GLN A 241 -14.97 6.16 -12.66
N GLU A 242 -16.21 6.16 -12.17
CA GLU A 242 -17.13 5.01 -12.24
C GLU A 242 -17.37 4.55 -13.69
N ARG A 243 -17.65 5.48 -14.62
CA ARG A 243 -17.81 5.15 -16.05
C ARG A 243 -16.57 4.51 -16.66
N LEU A 244 -15.37 4.85 -16.20
CA LEU A 244 -14.11 4.29 -16.70
C LEU A 244 -13.86 2.88 -16.15
N ILE A 245 -14.21 2.64 -14.89
CA ILE A 245 -13.95 1.35 -14.23
C ILE A 245 -15.06 0.31 -14.43
N ASP A 246 -16.22 0.72 -14.95
CA ASP A 246 -17.34 -0.16 -15.28
C ASP A 246 -17.06 -0.97 -16.56
N VAL A 247 -16.13 -1.94 -16.48
CA VAL A 247 -15.66 -2.76 -17.61
C VAL A 247 -16.76 -3.68 -18.16
N GLU A 248 -17.81 -3.96 -17.38
CA GLU A 248 -18.81 -4.98 -17.69
C GLU A 248 -20.03 -4.41 -18.44
N CYS A 249 -20.42 -3.16 -18.21
CA CYS A 249 -21.59 -2.58 -18.88
C CYS A 249 -21.29 -2.03 -20.30
N GLY A 250 -20.04 -2.03 -20.75
CA GLY A 250 -19.67 -1.73 -22.14
C GLY A 250 -19.99 -0.30 -22.61
N GLY A 251 -20.05 0.68 -21.70
CA GLY A 251 -20.24 2.09 -22.04
C GLY A 251 -19.11 2.67 -22.92
N THR A 252 -19.33 3.83 -23.54
CA THR A 252 -18.39 4.42 -24.51
C THR A 252 -16.95 4.59 -24.02
N VAL A 253 -16.76 4.85 -22.73
CA VAL A 253 -15.43 5.02 -22.09
C VAL A 253 -15.04 3.84 -21.19
N SER A 254 -15.91 2.83 -21.09
CA SER A 254 -15.77 1.66 -20.23
C SER A 254 -14.47 0.93 -20.54
N GLY A 255 -13.64 0.75 -19.51
CA GLY A 255 -12.41 -0.03 -19.61
C GLY A 255 -11.37 0.52 -20.58
N LEU A 256 -11.51 1.75 -21.09
CA LEU A 256 -10.54 2.33 -22.03
C LEU A 256 -9.19 2.63 -21.39
N MET A 257 -9.17 2.97 -20.10
CA MET A 257 -7.94 3.23 -19.34
C MET A 257 -7.45 1.97 -18.64
N ASP A 258 -6.14 1.74 -18.64
CA ASP A 258 -5.48 0.65 -17.91
C ASP A 258 -5.18 0.99 -16.45
N TYR A 259 -5.25 2.27 -16.12
CA TYR A 259 -5.06 2.82 -14.78
C TYR A 259 -6.05 3.98 -14.57
N VAL A 260 -6.72 4.01 -13.42
CA VAL A 260 -7.61 5.10 -13.01
C VAL A 260 -7.38 5.43 -11.54
N GLU A 261 -6.97 6.66 -11.26
CA GLU A 261 -6.92 7.24 -9.92
C GLU A 261 -7.52 8.66 -9.91
N GLY A 262 -7.46 9.30 -8.75
CA GLY A 262 -7.79 10.71 -8.63
C GLY A 262 -7.09 11.34 -7.43
N THR A 263 -6.93 12.67 -7.49
CA THR A 263 -6.35 13.48 -6.42
C THR A 263 -7.25 14.67 -6.12
N VAL A 264 -7.37 15.02 -4.84
CA VAL A 264 -8.06 16.21 -4.35
C VAL A 264 -7.04 17.33 -4.13
N LEU A 265 -7.34 18.51 -4.65
CA LEU A 265 -6.48 19.70 -4.63
C LEU A 265 -7.20 20.79 -3.82
N ALA A 266 -7.02 20.80 -2.49
CA ALA A 266 -7.76 21.66 -1.55
C ALA A 266 -6.94 22.81 -0.94
N ASP A 267 -5.63 22.90 -1.22
CA ASP A 267 -4.72 23.93 -0.70
C ASP A 267 -3.94 24.57 -1.86
N LYS A 268 -3.59 25.86 -1.76
CA LYS A 268 -2.67 26.55 -2.68
C LYS A 268 -1.31 25.84 -2.72
N GLY A 269 -0.88 25.19 -1.63
CA GLY A 269 0.32 24.35 -1.59
C GLY A 269 0.20 23.05 -2.39
N LEU A 270 -1.00 22.46 -2.49
CA LEU A 270 -1.28 21.25 -3.30
C LEU A 270 -1.31 21.56 -4.79
N ILE A 271 -1.73 22.77 -5.17
CA ILE A 271 -1.62 23.29 -6.54
C ILE A 271 -0.13 23.38 -6.96
N GLY A 272 0.80 23.41 -6.00
CA GLY A 272 2.25 23.35 -6.18
C GLY A 272 2.95 22.04 -5.79
N SER A 273 2.22 20.96 -5.46
CA SER A 273 2.86 19.71 -5.00
C SER A 273 3.71 19.06 -6.09
N TRP A 274 4.70 18.24 -5.73
CA TRP A 274 5.51 17.49 -6.72
C TRP A 274 4.66 16.58 -7.63
N ARG A 275 3.51 16.08 -7.15
CA ARG A 275 2.54 15.37 -7.99
C ARG A 275 1.84 16.33 -8.95
N SER A 276 1.65 17.60 -8.62
CA SER A 276 1.08 18.63 -9.51
C SER A 276 2.12 19.29 -10.43
N LEU A 277 3.40 19.30 -10.05
CA LEU A 277 4.48 20.12 -10.66
C LEU A 277 5.76 19.36 -11.06
N SER A 278 5.79 18.03 -11.10
CA SER A 278 6.99 17.33 -11.58
C SER A 278 6.88 16.90 -13.05
N PRO A 279 7.74 17.43 -13.94
CA PRO A 279 8.09 16.79 -15.20
C PRO A 279 9.03 15.60 -14.92
N SER A 280 8.83 14.50 -15.64
CA SER A 280 9.92 13.58 -15.90
C SER A 280 10.97 14.35 -16.73
N SER A 281 12.24 14.13 -16.44
CA SER A 281 13.39 14.85 -16.99
C SER A 281 13.25 15.19 -18.50
N SER A 282 13.43 16.48 -18.82
CA SER A 282 13.58 17.09 -20.17
C SER A 282 12.40 17.75 -20.91
N SER A 283 11.26 18.05 -20.28
CA SER A 283 10.38 19.15 -20.74
C SER A 283 9.31 19.48 -19.70
N SER A 284 9.16 20.77 -19.36
CA SER A 284 8.04 21.47 -18.68
C SER A 284 7.11 20.66 -17.74
N SER A 285 6.95 21.10 -16.48
CA SER A 285 5.93 20.54 -15.58
C SER A 285 4.52 20.58 -16.18
N PHE A 286 3.65 19.64 -15.75
CA PHE A 286 2.27 19.47 -16.22
C PHE A 286 1.47 20.78 -16.30
N PHE A 287 1.78 21.75 -15.42
CA PHE A 287 1.17 23.08 -15.38
C PHE A 287 2.21 24.22 -15.19
N SER A 288 3.50 24.01 -15.54
CA SER A 288 4.58 24.98 -15.19
C SER A 288 4.63 26.26 -16.04
N GLU A 289 3.80 26.38 -17.07
CA GLU A 289 3.73 27.67 -17.75
C GLU A 289 3.02 28.67 -16.82
N PRO A 290 3.58 29.87 -16.58
CA PRO A 290 2.98 30.85 -15.66
C PRO A 290 1.50 31.15 -15.96
N ASP A 291 1.13 31.12 -17.24
CA ASP A 291 -0.26 31.24 -17.70
C ASP A 291 -1.15 30.09 -17.22
N VAL A 292 -0.64 28.86 -17.25
CA VAL A 292 -1.38 27.67 -16.84
C VAL A 292 -1.60 27.64 -15.34
N ALA A 293 -0.59 27.97 -14.53
CA ALA A 293 -0.74 28.09 -13.08
C ALA A 293 -1.80 29.16 -12.70
N ALA A 294 -1.79 30.31 -13.37
CA ALA A 294 -2.79 31.36 -13.17
C ALA A 294 -4.20 30.89 -13.56
N ARG A 295 -4.34 30.16 -14.68
CA ARG A 295 -5.61 29.57 -15.12
C ARG A 295 -6.16 28.54 -14.12
N VAL A 296 -5.30 27.68 -13.56
CA VAL A 296 -5.69 26.69 -12.56
C VAL A 296 -6.10 27.36 -11.25
N ALA A 297 -5.37 28.38 -10.80
CA ALA A 297 -5.74 29.16 -9.62
C ALA A 297 -7.12 29.82 -9.78
N LYS A 298 -7.38 30.44 -10.94
CA LYS A 298 -8.69 31.02 -11.26
C LYS A 298 -9.80 29.96 -11.25
N LEU A 299 -9.57 28.80 -11.87
CA LEU A 299 -10.52 27.69 -11.86
C LEU A 299 -10.82 27.21 -10.43
N ALA A 300 -9.80 27.15 -9.56
CA ALA A 300 -9.96 26.78 -8.16
C ALA A 300 -10.81 27.79 -7.39
N GLU A 301 -10.61 29.10 -7.62
CA GLU A 301 -11.44 30.15 -7.03
C GLU A 301 -12.91 30.02 -7.45
N GLU A 302 -13.16 29.80 -8.74
CA GLU A 302 -14.51 29.58 -9.30
C GLU A 302 -15.16 28.29 -8.75
N ALA A 303 -14.37 27.27 -8.43
CA ALA A 303 -14.81 26.00 -7.86
C ALA A 303 -14.97 26.01 -6.33
N GLY A 304 -14.84 27.17 -5.67
CA GLY A 304 -14.98 27.28 -4.22
C GLY A 304 -13.75 26.81 -3.42
N GLY A 305 -12.59 26.73 -4.07
CA GLY A 305 -11.28 26.50 -3.45
C GLY A 305 -10.81 25.04 -3.44
N VAL A 306 -11.59 24.10 -3.99
CA VAL A 306 -11.19 22.69 -4.13
C VAL A 306 -11.34 22.27 -5.58
N LEU A 307 -10.26 21.75 -6.15
CA LEU A 307 -10.28 21.07 -7.44
C LEU A 307 -10.06 19.57 -7.25
N TYR A 308 -10.42 18.83 -8.28
CA TYR A 308 -10.25 17.40 -8.36
C TYR A 308 -9.46 17.10 -9.63
N CYS A 309 -8.58 16.10 -9.61
CA CYS A 309 -7.83 15.67 -10.77
C CYS A 309 -8.09 14.19 -10.98
N LEU A 310 -8.63 13.81 -12.14
CA LEU A 310 -8.58 12.42 -12.59
C LEU A 310 -7.17 12.16 -13.12
N GLU A 311 -6.57 11.05 -12.70
CA GLU A 311 -5.30 10.58 -13.24
C GLU A 311 -5.53 9.22 -13.92
N GLY A 312 -5.19 9.13 -15.20
CA GLY A 312 -5.43 7.94 -16.01
C GLY A 312 -4.22 7.55 -16.85
N ALA A 313 -4.11 6.28 -17.23
CA ALA A 313 -3.12 5.88 -18.22
C ALA A 313 -3.68 4.86 -19.23
N LEU A 314 -3.25 4.96 -20.48
CA LEU A 314 -3.40 3.93 -21.51
C LEU A 314 -2.04 3.34 -21.81
N TYR A 315 -1.87 2.05 -21.61
CA TYR A 315 -0.64 1.32 -21.87
C TYR A 315 -0.62 0.81 -23.31
N TYR A 316 0.53 0.91 -23.97
CA TYR A 316 0.67 0.50 -25.37
C TYR A 316 2.11 0.15 -25.79
N GLY A 317 2.25 -0.28 -27.04
CA GLY A 317 3.50 -0.77 -27.60
C GLY A 317 3.72 -2.25 -27.30
N GLY A 318 4.92 -2.76 -27.61
CA GLY A 318 5.17 -4.21 -27.64
C GLY A 318 4.45 -4.90 -28.80
N ALA A 319 4.12 -6.19 -28.64
CA ALA A 319 3.51 -7.00 -29.70
C ALA A 319 1.99 -6.76 -29.93
N ALA A 320 1.34 -5.96 -29.07
CA ALA A 320 -0.12 -5.98 -28.92
C ALA A 320 -0.85 -4.65 -29.22
N GLY A 321 -0.17 -3.54 -29.53
CA GLY A 321 -0.89 -2.27 -29.77
C GLY A 321 -0.05 -1.18 -30.42
N GLY A 322 -0.61 -0.54 -31.45
CA GLY A 322 -0.02 0.60 -32.15
C GLY A 322 -0.51 1.94 -31.60
N GLU A 323 0.31 2.99 -31.79
CA GLU A 323 0.05 4.35 -31.32
C GLU A 323 -1.28 4.94 -31.81
N SER A 324 -1.68 4.65 -33.05
CA SER A 324 -2.93 5.15 -33.65
C SER A 324 -4.21 4.68 -32.92
N ASP A 325 -4.20 3.52 -32.26
CA ASP A 325 -5.35 3.05 -31.49
C ASP A 325 -5.49 3.82 -30.17
N VAL A 326 -4.36 4.13 -29.53
CA VAL A 326 -4.32 4.92 -28.29
C VAL A 326 -4.80 6.34 -28.52
N ASP A 327 -4.41 6.97 -29.63
CA ASP A 327 -4.86 8.32 -29.96
C ASP A 327 -6.38 8.38 -30.13
N LYS A 328 -6.98 7.40 -30.81
CA LYS A 328 -8.45 7.31 -30.94
C LYS A 328 -9.14 7.12 -29.60
N LYS A 329 -8.62 6.25 -28.74
CA LYS A 329 -9.16 6.06 -27.38
C LYS A 329 -9.04 7.34 -26.57
N LEU A 330 -7.91 8.03 -26.66
CA LEU A 330 -7.68 9.31 -26.00
C LEU A 330 -8.66 10.39 -26.50
N GLU A 331 -8.90 10.50 -27.80
CA GLU A 331 -9.90 11.41 -28.37
C GLU A 331 -11.30 11.15 -27.83
N VAL A 332 -11.71 9.88 -27.73
CA VAL A 332 -12.98 9.49 -27.13
C VAL A 332 -13.02 9.90 -25.65
N LEU A 333 -12.00 9.60 -24.87
CA LEU A 333 -11.91 9.99 -23.46
C LEU A 333 -12.01 11.52 -23.29
N LEU A 334 -11.21 12.27 -24.04
CA LEU A 334 -11.23 13.73 -23.98
C LEU A 334 -12.56 14.30 -24.46
N ARG A 335 -13.31 13.65 -25.35
CA ARG A 335 -14.64 14.12 -25.76
C ARG A 335 -15.71 13.82 -24.71
N GLU A 336 -15.76 12.59 -24.20
CA GLU A 336 -16.87 12.04 -23.41
C GLU A 336 -16.79 12.34 -21.91
N LEU A 337 -15.62 12.69 -21.38
CA LEU A 337 -15.44 13.01 -19.97
C LEU A 337 -15.81 14.48 -19.67
N ARG A 338 -16.26 14.73 -18.44
CA ARG A 338 -16.90 15.96 -17.94
C ARG A 338 -15.92 16.89 -17.20
N TYR A 339 -14.62 16.74 -17.44
CA TYR A 339 -13.59 17.61 -16.89
C TYR A 339 -13.73 19.05 -17.42
N ALA A 340 -13.10 20.00 -16.73
CA ALA A 340 -13.06 21.41 -17.15
C ALA A 340 -12.32 21.54 -18.49
N ARG A 341 -13.04 21.96 -19.53
CA ARG A 341 -12.49 22.08 -20.89
C ARG A 341 -11.28 23.02 -20.90
N GLY A 342 -10.22 22.60 -21.60
CA GLY A 342 -8.94 23.31 -21.62
C GLY A 342 -8.01 23.02 -20.44
N PHE A 343 -8.40 22.13 -19.51
CA PHE A 343 -7.58 21.66 -18.38
C PHE A 343 -7.32 20.15 -18.46
N ALA A 344 -6.96 19.69 -19.66
CA ALA A 344 -6.41 18.36 -19.88
C ALA A 344 -4.89 18.49 -20.07
N SER A 345 -4.15 17.58 -19.46
CA SER A 345 -2.71 17.42 -19.70
C SER A 345 -2.42 15.98 -20.03
N VAL A 346 -1.61 15.78 -21.06
CA VAL A 346 -1.30 14.47 -21.61
C VAL A 346 0.20 14.37 -21.81
N GLN A 347 0.80 13.31 -21.31
CA GLN A 347 2.21 12.98 -21.51
C GLN A 347 2.34 11.57 -22.06
N ASP A 348 3.41 11.33 -22.79
CA ASP A 348 3.76 10.01 -23.26
C ASP A 348 5.12 9.59 -22.68
N VAL A 349 5.10 8.56 -21.84
CA VAL A 349 6.23 8.13 -21.03
C VAL A 349 6.50 6.63 -21.22
N SER A 350 7.67 6.15 -20.80
CA SER A 350 7.91 4.71 -20.75
C SER A 350 6.99 4.06 -19.71
N TYR A 351 6.61 2.80 -19.93
CA TYR A 351 5.80 2.04 -18.98
C TYR A 351 6.47 1.97 -17.59
N VAL A 352 7.78 1.72 -17.56
CA VAL A 352 8.58 1.73 -16.33
C VAL A 352 8.59 3.10 -15.67
N GLY A 353 8.79 4.17 -16.44
CA GLY A 353 8.79 5.53 -15.92
C GLY A 353 7.44 5.95 -15.34
N PHE A 354 6.34 5.43 -15.90
CA PHE A 354 5.01 5.61 -15.31
C PHE A 354 4.88 4.85 -13.98
N LEU A 355 5.24 3.56 -13.93
CA LEU A 355 5.09 2.75 -12.72
C LEU A 355 5.98 3.24 -11.58
N ASP A 356 7.21 3.66 -11.87
CA ASP A 356 8.17 4.13 -10.85
C ASP A 356 8.13 5.65 -10.62
N ARG A 357 7.08 6.34 -11.09
CA ARG A 357 6.94 7.81 -11.04
C ARG A 357 7.04 8.41 -9.63
N VAL A 358 6.76 7.62 -8.58
CA VAL A 358 6.84 8.10 -7.18
C VAL A 358 8.29 8.15 -6.70
N ARG A 359 9.20 7.35 -7.25
CA ARG A 359 10.62 7.37 -6.91
C ARG A 359 11.27 8.73 -7.19
N ASP A 360 10.90 9.37 -8.29
CA ASP A 360 11.34 10.73 -8.59
C ASP A 360 10.89 11.75 -7.52
N GLY A 361 9.67 11.59 -7.01
CA GLY A 361 9.12 12.41 -5.92
C GLY A 361 9.86 12.20 -4.61
N GLU A 362 10.13 10.94 -4.25
CA GLU A 362 10.94 10.57 -3.10
C GLU A 362 12.32 11.22 -3.14
N LEU A 363 13.06 11.04 -4.25
CA LEU A 363 14.43 11.55 -4.38
C LEU A 363 14.48 13.07 -4.24
N LYS A 364 13.51 13.78 -4.80
CA LYS A 364 13.39 15.24 -4.67
C LYS A 364 13.12 15.66 -3.23
N LEU A 365 12.20 14.99 -2.54
CA LEU A 365 11.86 15.30 -1.14
C LEU A 365 13.01 14.97 -0.19
N ARG A 366 13.71 13.84 -0.39
CA ARG A 366 14.91 13.48 0.38
C ARG A 366 16.01 14.52 0.23
N ALA A 367 16.24 15.03 -0.98
CA ALA A 367 17.27 16.05 -1.24
C ALA A 367 17.06 17.36 -0.46
N VAL A 368 15.83 17.64 -0.02
CA VAL A 368 15.49 18.82 0.78
C VAL A 368 15.06 18.47 2.21
N GLY A 369 15.25 17.22 2.66
CA GLY A 369 14.94 16.77 4.02
C GLY A 369 13.44 16.67 4.35
N LEU A 370 12.57 16.59 3.34
CA LEU A 370 11.11 16.54 3.50
C LEU A 370 10.51 15.13 3.33
N TRP A 371 11.35 14.10 3.20
CA TRP A 371 10.91 12.71 3.10
C TRP A 371 11.04 11.92 4.40
N ASP A 372 12.04 12.21 5.24
CA ASP A 372 12.26 11.49 6.50
C ASP A 372 11.66 12.30 7.68
N VAL A 373 10.40 12.71 7.51
CA VAL A 373 9.60 13.49 8.48
C VAL A 373 8.43 12.64 9.00
N PRO A 374 7.66 13.07 10.01
CA PRO A 374 6.48 12.32 10.43
C PRO A 374 5.36 12.30 9.37
N HIS A 375 4.78 11.13 9.13
CA HIS A 375 3.71 10.86 8.18
C HIS A 375 2.48 10.29 8.89
N PRO A 376 1.63 11.12 9.51
CA PRO A 376 0.37 10.69 10.12
C PRO A 376 -0.67 10.40 9.02
N TRP A 377 -0.42 9.41 8.17
CA TRP A 377 -1.29 9.04 7.07
C TRP A 377 -2.60 8.43 7.56
N LEU A 378 -3.69 8.76 6.87
CA LEU A 378 -5.00 8.14 7.06
C LEU A 378 -5.47 7.55 5.74
N ASN A 379 -5.65 6.23 5.68
CA ASN A 379 -6.13 5.52 4.50
C ASN A 379 -7.44 4.82 4.81
N LEU A 380 -8.46 5.06 3.99
CA LEU A 380 -9.83 4.59 4.20
C LEU A 380 -10.35 3.91 2.94
N PHE A 381 -11.25 2.95 3.12
CA PHE A 381 -12.21 2.52 2.14
C PHE A 381 -13.60 3.05 2.52
N LEU A 382 -14.31 3.57 1.53
CA LEU A 382 -15.61 4.21 1.66
C LEU A 382 -16.64 3.51 0.76
N PRO A 383 -17.88 3.31 1.23
CA PRO A 383 -18.99 2.98 0.35
C PRO A 383 -19.18 4.02 -0.75
N ARG A 384 -19.52 3.59 -1.96
CA ARG A 384 -19.83 4.48 -3.09
C ARG A 384 -20.98 5.41 -2.75
N SER A 385 -22.06 4.94 -2.12
CA SER A 385 -23.21 5.79 -1.78
C SER A 385 -22.85 7.00 -0.90
N ARG A 386 -21.75 6.92 -0.14
CA ARG A 386 -21.33 7.94 0.83
C ARG A 386 -20.16 8.81 0.37
N VAL A 387 -19.63 8.60 -0.84
CA VAL A 387 -18.43 9.32 -1.32
C VAL A 387 -18.66 10.83 -1.42
N LEU A 388 -19.87 11.26 -1.80
CA LEU A 388 -20.20 12.69 -1.93
C LEU A 388 -20.41 13.36 -0.58
N ASP A 389 -21.01 12.66 0.40
CA ASP A 389 -21.12 13.12 1.78
C ASP A 389 -19.73 13.30 2.41
N PHE A 390 -18.85 12.32 2.19
CA PHE A 390 -17.46 12.39 2.63
C PHE A 390 -16.73 13.57 1.98
N ALA A 391 -16.88 13.77 0.67
CA ALA A 391 -16.25 14.90 -0.02
C ALA A 391 -16.72 16.25 0.57
N ALA A 392 -18.01 16.39 0.83
CA ALA A 392 -18.57 17.61 1.42
C ALA A 392 -18.05 17.88 2.84
N GLY A 393 -18.09 16.89 3.74
CA GLY A 393 -17.67 17.06 5.13
C GLY A 393 -16.15 17.09 5.33
N VAL A 394 -15.39 16.41 4.49
CA VAL A 394 -13.93 16.28 4.67
C VAL A 394 -13.18 17.23 3.74
N PHE A 395 -13.33 17.09 2.43
CA PHE A 395 -12.52 17.86 1.48
C PHE A 395 -12.91 19.34 1.42
N HIS A 396 -14.21 19.62 1.52
CA HIS A 396 -14.73 20.99 1.46
C HIS A 396 -14.87 21.67 2.83
N ASP A 397 -14.66 20.96 3.93
CA ASP A 397 -14.75 21.51 5.28
C ASP A 397 -13.53 21.15 6.15
N ILE A 398 -13.47 19.96 6.75
CA ILE A 398 -12.41 19.60 7.74
C ILE A 398 -11.01 19.91 7.22
N LEU A 399 -10.66 19.50 5.99
CA LEU A 399 -9.33 19.71 5.42
C LEU A 399 -9.00 21.17 5.14
N ARG A 400 -10.01 22.02 4.99
CA ARG A 400 -9.83 23.46 4.74
C ARG A 400 -9.68 24.25 6.03
N ARG A 401 -10.17 23.72 7.15
CA ARG A 401 -10.01 24.32 8.47
C ARG A 401 -8.55 24.12 8.94
N GLY A 402 -7.80 25.22 9.08
CA GLY A 402 -6.44 25.21 9.64
C GLY A 402 -5.28 25.00 8.66
N ALA A 403 -5.46 25.24 7.35
CA ALA A 403 -4.43 24.99 6.33
C ALA A 403 -3.49 26.19 6.09
N THR A 404 -2.29 26.15 6.70
CA THR A 404 -1.05 26.63 6.07
C THR A 404 0.10 25.72 6.52
N GLY A 405 0.49 24.72 5.73
CA GLY A 405 1.78 24.04 5.93
C GLY A 405 1.85 22.52 5.74
N ALA A 406 0.73 21.78 5.75
CA ALA A 406 0.77 20.32 5.58
C ALA A 406 0.99 19.93 4.10
N MET A 407 2.05 19.17 3.83
CA MET A 407 2.41 18.72 2.48
C MET A 407 1.98 17.27 2.24
N GLY A 408 1.57 16.96 1.01
CA GLY A 408 1.35 15.57 0.57
C GLY A 408 -0.04 15.32 -0.02
N PRO A 409 -0.20 14.31 -0.89
CA PRO A 409 -1.38 14.15 -1.71
C PRO A 409 -2.60 13.64 -0.92
N VAL A 410 -3.79 14.01 -1.41
CA VAL A 410 -5.06 13.42 -0.99
C VAL A 410 -5.62 12.64 -2.18
N LEU A 411 -5.62 11.31 -2.10
CA LEU A 411 -6.09 10.42 -3.16
C LEU A 411 -7.59 10.12 -2.99
N LEU A 412 -8.28 9.96 -4.12
CA LEU A 412 -9.68 9.52 -4.19
C LEU A 412 -9.90 8.76 -5.50
N TYR A 413 -10.19 7.46 -5.43
CA TYR A 413 -10.54 6.68 -6.61
C TYR A 413 -11.37 5.43 -6.29
N PRO A 414 -12.22 4.98 -7.24
CA PRO A 414 -13.05 3.81 -7.06
C PRO A 414 -12.35 2.51 -7.45
N MET A 415 -12.84 1.40 -6.90
CA MET A 415 -12.46 0.03 -7.23
C MET A 415 -13.69 -0.86 -7.29
N ASN A 416 -13.59 -1.93 -8.07
CA ASN A 416 -14.67 -2.92 -8.22
C ASN A 416 -14.56 -4.01 -7.16
N ARG A 417 -15.62 -4.22 -6.39
CA ARG A 417 -15.74 -5.24 -5.33
C ARG A 417 -15.55 -6.66 -5.85
N ASN A 418 -16.01 -6.95 -7.07
CA ASN A 418 -15.87 -8.28 -7.68
C ASN A 418 -14.42 -8.69 -8.00
N ARG A 419 -13.45 -7.77 -7.83
CA ARG A 419 -12.01 -8.06 -7.96
C ARG A 419 -11.33 -8.37 -6.62
N TRP A 420 -12.08 -8.35 -5.52
CA TRP A 420 -11.59 -8.64 -4.18
C TRP A 420 -12.17 -9.98 -3.71
N ASP A 421 -11.32 -10.79 -3.11
CA ASP A 421 -11.71 -12.08 -2.56
C ASP A 421 -12.07 -11.94 -1.07
N SER A 422 -13.34 -12.20 -0.74
CA SER A 422 -13.86 -12.11 0.62
C SER A 422 -13.29 -13.16 1.57
N GLU A 423 -12.69 -14.25 1.06
CA GLU A 423 -12.08 -15.29 1.89
C GLU A 423 -10.75 -14.88 2.50
N THR A 424 -10.08 -13.91 1.86
CA THR A 424 -8.85 -13.30 2.39
C THR A 424 -9.10 -12.56 3.71
N SER A 425 -8.02 -12.24 4.42
CA SER A 425 -8.10 -11.50 5.68
C SER A 425 -8.28 -9.99 5.49
N ALA A 426 -8.08 -9.47 4.27
CA ALA A 426 -8.29 -8.06 3.98
C ALA A 426 -9.74 -7.63 4.29
N VAL A 427 -9.90 -6.44 4.85
CA VAL A 427 -11.21 -5.85 5.15
C VAL A 427 -11.47 -4.71 4.18
N PHE A 428 -12.64 -4.74 3.56
CA PHE A 428 -13.15 -3.76 2.62
C PHE A 428 -14.68 -3.70 2.78
N PRO A 429 -15.36 -2.60 2.39
CA PRO A 429 -16.78 -2.39 2.65
C PRO A 429 -17.62 -3.58 2.17
N GLU A 430 -18.40 -4.18 3.07
CA GLU A 430 -19.17 -5.42 2.82
C GLU A 430 -20.53 -5.17 2.14
N GLU A 431 -20.81 -3.94 1.69
CA GLU A 431 -22.11 -3.55 1.14
C GLU A 431 -22.49 -4.29 -0.15
N GLU A 432 -23.78 -4.25 -0.49
CA GLU A 432 -24.37 -4.68 -1.77
C GLU A 432 -23.79 -3.91 -2.98
N GLU A 433 -22.97 -2.89 -2.73
CA GLU A 433 -22.39 -2.03 -3.74
C GLU A 433 -21.22 -2.71 -4.47
N GLU A 434 -21.33 -2.78 -5.79
CA GLU A 434 -20.29 -3.34 -6.66
C GLU A 434 -19.03 -2.45 -6.74
N VAL A 435 -19.13 -1.19 -6.31
CA VAL A 435 -18.05 -0.21 -6.32
C VAL A 435 -17.89 0.38 -4.93
N PHE A 436 -16.65 0.59 -4.53
CA PHE A 436 -16.30 1.34 -3.33
C PHE A 436 -15.07 2.21 -3.62
N TYR A 437 -14.81 3.20 -2.79
CA TYR A 437 -13.71 4.15 -2.97
C TYR A 437 -12.59 3.90 -1.99
N THR A 438 -11.36 4.21 -2.39
CA THR A 438 -10.28 4.47 -1.43
C THR A 438 -10.03 5.97 -1.31
N VAL A 439 -9.73 6.40 -0.09
CA VAL A 439 -9.24 7.74 0.23
C VAL A 439 -7.92 7.62 0.97
N GLY A 440 -6.87 8.22 0.41
CA GLY A 440 -5.55 8.26 1.03
C GLY A 440 -5.16 9.69 1.36
N ILE A 441 -5.18 10.07 2.63
CA ILE A 441 -4.74 11.39 3.11
C ILE A 441 -3.28 11.26 3.54
N LEU A 442 -2.36 11.50 2.60
CA LEU A 442 -0.95 11.15 2.72
C LEU A 442 -0.12 12.37 3.12
N ARG A 443 -0.40 12.92 4.30
CA ARG A 443 0.21 14.17 4.78
C ARG A 443 1.51 13.96 5.54
N SER A 444 2.38 14.96 5.43
CA SER A 444 3.71 15.03 6.06
C SER A 444 3.72 16.21 7.03
N ALA A 445 4.18 15.98 8.25
CA ALA A 445 4.38 17.01 9.26
C ALA A 445 5.77 17.64 9.06
N VAL A 446 5.82 18.86 8.56
CA VAL A 446 7.08 19.51 8.15
C VAL A 446 7.51 20.64 9.07
N SER A 447 6.62 21.08 9.98
CA SER A 447 6.86 22.13 10.97
C SER A 447 6.51 21.67 12.38
N ASP A 448 7.05 22.36 13.38
CA ASP A 448 6.72 22.12 14.79
C ASP A 448 5.21 22.24 15.04
N GLY A 449 4.64 21.27 15.76
CA GLY A 449 3.21 21.22 16.04
C GLY A 449 2.34 20.64 14.92
N ASP A 450 2.87 20.42 13.71
CA ASP A 450 2.10 19.83 12.61
C ASP A 450 1.60 18.42 12.94
N LEU A 451 2.43 17.59 13.57
CA LEU A 451 2.08 16.20 13.86
C LEU A 451 0.81 16.11 14.72
N GLY A 452 0.79 16.78 15.87
CA GLY A 452 -0.38 16.76 16.77
C GLY A 452 -1.64 17.29 16.08
N ARG A 453 -1.53 18.40 15.35
CA ARG A 453 -2.64 18.98 14.58
C ARG A 453 -3.17 18.02 13.50
N LEU A 454 -2.28 17.34 12.77
CA LEU A 454 -2.66 16.38 11.74
C LEU A 454 -3.29 15.11 12.33
N GLU A 455 -2.82 14.65 13.49
CA GLU A 455 -3.45 13.54 14.21
C GLU A 455 -4.85 13.91 14.72
N GLU A 456 -5.02 15.09 15.34
CA GLU A 456 -6.33 15.59 15.76
C GLU A 456 -7.30 15.71 14.57
N GLN A 457 -6.82 16.17 13.42
CA GLN A 457 -7.64 16.26 12.22
C GLN A 457 -8.01 14.88 11.66
N ASN A 458 -7.11 13.89 11.74
CA ASN A 458 -7.45 12.51 11.37
C ASN A 458 -8.53 11.93 12.30
N GLU A 459 -8.47 12.21 13.59
CA GLU A 459 -9.50 11.81 14.56
C GLU A 459 -10.84 12.52 14.29
N GLU A 460 -10.80 13.80 13.91
CA GLU A 460 -12.00 14.55 13.50
C GLU A 460 -12.67 13.90 12.27
N ILE A 461 -11.89 13.51 11.26
CA ILE A 461 -12.41 12.82 10.06
C ILE A 461 -13.07 11.50 10.43
N LEU A 462 -12.41 10.68 11.26
CA LEU A 462 -12.97 9.40 11.71
C LEU A 462 -14.27 9.60 12.51
N ARG A 463 -14.33 10.61 13.36
CA ARG A 463 -15.53 10.96 14.14
C ARG A 463 -16.67 11.45 13.26
N PHE A 464 -16.38 12.31 12.29
CA PHE A 464 -17.36 12.74 11.29
C PHE A 464 -17.97 11.54 10.56
N CYS A 465 -17.15 10.57 10.16
CA CYS A 465 -17.66 9.37 9.50
C CYS A 465 -18.60 8.57 10.41
N GLU A 466 -18.24 8.40 11.69
CA GLU A 466 -19.08 7.71 12.69
C GLU A 466 -20.41 8.43 12.92
N GLU A 467 -20.39 9.77 13.09
CA GLU A 467 -21.58 10.60 13.30
C GLU A 467 -22.50 10.66 12.07
N ALA A 468 -21.91 10.69 10.87
CA ALA A 468 -22.64 10.68 9.61
C ALA A 468 -23.06 9.27 9.16
N GLY A 469 -22.76 8.23 9.95
CA GLY A 469 -23.07 6.83 9.63
C GLY A 469 -22.37 6.32 8.36
N ILE A 470 -21.20 6.86 8.03
CA ILE A 470 -20.37 6.41 6.91
C ILE A 470 -19.53 5.23 7.40
N SER A 471 -19.81 4.03 6.88
CA SER A 471 -19.15 2.77 7.25
C SER A 471 -17.73 2.66 6.67
N CYS A 472 -16.82 3.54 7.12
CA CYS A 472 -15.43 3.55 6.69
C CYS A 472 -14.66 2.36 7.26
N VAL A 473 -13.82 1.74 6.44
CA VAL A 473 -12.83 0.75 6.87
C VAL A 473 -11.45 1.34 6.69
N GLN A 474 -10.57 1.25 7.70
CA GLN A 474 -9.19 1.68 7.52
C GLN A 474 -8.39 0.70 6.66
N TYR A 475 -7.69 1.20 5.64
CA TYR A 475 -6.59 0.49 4.99
C TYR A 475 -5.27 0.84 5.68
N LEU A 476 -4.32 -0.09 5.73
CA LEU A 476 -3.16 0.00 6.64
C LEU A 476 -3.60 0.31 8.09
N PRO A 477 -4.56 -0.47 8.64
CA PRO A 477 -5.31 -0.13 9.84
C PRO A 477 -4.44 0.05 11.08
N TYR A 478 -4.91 0.91 11.98
CA TYR A 478 -4.39 1.03 13.33
C TYR A 478 -5.53 1.29 14.31
N TYR A 479 -5.61 0.44 15.34
CA TYR A 479 -6.55 0.60 16.44
C TYR A 479 -5.81 0.44 17.76
N ALA A 480 -6.23 1.22 18.77
CA ALA A 480 -5.56 1.26 20.07
C ALA A 480 -5.68 -0.06 20.85
N ASP A 481 -6.78 -0.79 20.64
CA ASP A 481 -7.09 -2.02 21.36
C ASP A 481 -7.87 -3.02 20.48
N GLN A 482 -8.02 -4.23 21.02
CA GLN A 482 -8.73 -5.33 20.38
C GLN A 482 -10.23 -5.05 20.17
N THR A 483 -10.84 -4.20 21.00
CA THR A 483 -12.25 -3.83 20.84
C THR A 483 -12.44 -3.01 19.57
N GLY A 484 -11.52 -2.08 19.27
CA GLY A 484 -11.47 -1.34 18.02
C GLY A 484 -11.34 -2.28 16.81
N TRP A 485 -10.40 -3.23 16.87
CA TRP A 485 -10.24 -4.24 15.82
C TRP A 485 -11.50 -5.07 15.59
N GLN A 486 -12.12 -5.59 16.65
CA GLN A 486 -13.30 -6.42 16.53
C GLN A 486 -14.52 -5.64 16.03
N LYS A 487 -14.83 -4.50 16.67
CA LYS A 487 -16.09 -3.78 16.45
C LYS A 487 -16.06 -2.84 15.25
N LYS A 488 -14.91 -2.19 14.98
CA LYS A 488 -14.80 -1.16 13.94
C LYS A 488 -14.12 -1.65 12.67
N HIS A 489 -13.29 -2.70 12.72
CA HIS A 489 -12.55 -3.17 11.56
C HIS A 489 -13.11 -4.48 11.01
N PHE A 490 -12.92 -5.60 11.71
CA PHE A 490 -13.28 -6.91 11.18
C PHE A 490 -14.79 -7.17 11.17
N GLY A 491 -15.54 -6.59 12.11
CA GLY A 491 -16.93 -7.00 12.34
C GLY A 491 -17.02 -8.43 12.91
N PRO A 492 -18.22 -8.86 13.35
CA PRO A 492 -18.37 -10.08 14.15
C PRO A 492 -17.99 -11.36 13.39
N ALA A 493 -18.40 -11.49 12.12
CA ALA A 493 -18.19 -12.71 11.34
C ALA A 493 -16.71 -12.90 10.96
N LYS A 494 -16.08 -11.89 10.34
CA LYS A 494 -14.66 -11.97 9.96
C LYS A 494 -13.74 -11.99 11.17
N TRP A 495 -14.10 -11.34 12.29
CA TRP A 495 -13.33 -11.47 13.54
C TRP A 495 -13.31 -12.91 14.07
N ALA A 496 -14.44 -13.61 14.06
CA ALA A 496 -14.49 -15.01 14.48
C ALA A 496 -13.57 -15.90 13.63
N ARG A 497 -13.60 -15.73 12.30
CA ARG A 497 -12.70 -16.44 11.37
C ARG A 497 -11.23 -16.06 11.60
N PHE A 498 -10.94 -14.77 11.81
CA PHE A 498 -9.59 -14.29 12.10
C PHE A 498 -9.03 -14.89 13.40
N MET A 499 -9.86 -15.00 14.44
CA MET A 499 -9.52 -15.65 15.70
C MET A 499 -9.27 -17.15 15.55
N GLU A 500 -10.08 -17.85 14.76
CA GLU A 500 -9.86 -19.28 14.46
C GLU A 500 -8.53 -19.50 13.76
N ARG A 501 -8.26 -18.73 12.69
CA ARG A 501 -6.97 -18.76 11.98
C ARG A 501 -5.80 -18.42 12.90
N LYS A 502 -5.97 -17.46 13.82
CA LYS A 502 -4.92 -17.10 14.78
C LYS A 502 -4.61 -18.27 15.72
N ARG A 503 -5.62 -18.94 16.28
CA ARG A 503 -5.41 -20.14 17.11
C ARG A 503 -4.72 -21.27 16.34
N LYS A 504 -5.01 -21.41 15.05
CA LYS A 504 -4.44 -22.46 14.22
C LYS A 504 -2.97 -22.21 13.85
N TYR A 505 -2.65 -21.01 13.38
CA TYR A 505 -1.36 -20.72 12.77
C TYR A 505 -0.38 -19.95 13.68
N ASP A 506 -0.86 -19.26 14.71
CA ASP A 506 -0.03 -18.59 15.71
C ASP A 506 -0.72 -18.58 17.10
N PRO A 507 -0.92 -19.76 17.72
CA PRO A 507 -1.66 -19.89 18.98
C PRO A 507 -1.03 -19.09 20.14
N LYS A 508 0.29 -18.89 20.09
CA LYS A 508 1.05 -18.16 21.11
C LYS A 508 1.11 -16.64 20.86
N ALA A 509 0.44 -16.16 19.81
CA ALA A 509 0.44 -14.76 19.38
C ALA A 509 1.86 -14.20 19.31
N ILE A 510 2.79 -14.91 18.67
CA ILE A 510 4.19 -14.51 18.52
C ILE A 510 4.31 -13.42 17.46
N LEU A 511 3.56 -13.56 16.36
CA LEU A 511 3.80 -12.82 15.14
C LEU A 511 3.22 -11.40 15.17
N SER A 512 4.02 -10.44 14.72
CA SER A 512 3.60 -9.09 14.31
C SER A 512 2.79 -8.35 15.38
N ARG A 513 3.23 -8.38 16.64
CA ARG A 513 2.57 -7.69 17.76
C ARG A 513 2.54 -6.16 17.60
N GLY A 514 3.37 -5.59 16.73
CA GLY A 514 3.29 -4.19 16.33
C GLY A 514 1.93 -3.78 15.76
N GLN A 515 1.15 -4.73 15.22
CA GLN A 515 -0.23 -4.48 14.80
C GLN A 515 -1.20 -4.21 15.96
N ARG A 516 -0.85 -4.61 17.18
CA ARG A 516 -1.67 -4.46 18.40
C ARG A 516 -3.04 -5.16 18.36
N ILE A 517 -3.24 -6.12 17.44
CA ILE A 517 -4.45 -6.97 17.43
C ILE A 517 -4.41 -7.96 18.61
N PHE A 518 -3.26 -8.60 18.80
CA PHE A 518 -2.98 -9.53 19.89
C PHE A 518 -1.68 -9.14 20.57
N THR A 519 -1.78 -8.64 21.79
CA THR A 519 -0.62 -8.19 22.59
C THR A 519 -0.12 -9.24 23.57
N ALA A 520 -0.88 -10.33 23.76
CA ALA A 520 -0.57 -11.47 24.61
C ALA A 520 -1.01 -12.78 23.94
N PRO A 521 -0.47 -13.94 24.35
CA PRO A 521 -0.93 -15.25 23.88
C PRO A 521 -2.45 -15.42 24.04
N LEU A 522 -3.06 -16.16 23.11
CA LEU A 522 -4.48 -16.48 23.20
C LEU A 522 -4.71 -17.41 24.41
N ALA A 523 -5.65 -17.04 25.27
CA ALA A 523 -6.03 -17.82 26.46
C ALA A 523 -6.73 -19.13 26.10
#